data_AF-A0AAU8MPK0-F1
#
_entry.id   AF-A0AAU8MPK0-F1
#
_cell.length_a   1.000
_cell.length_b   1.000
_cell.length_c   1.000
_cell.angle_alpha   90.00
_cell.angle_beta   90.00
_cell.angle_gamma   90.00
#
_symmetry.space_group_name_H-M   'P 1'
#
loop_
_entity.id
_entity.type
_entity.pdbx_description
1 polymer ?
#
loop_
_entity_poly.entity_id
_entity_poly.type
_entity_poly.pdbx_seq_one_letter_code
_entity_poly.pdbx_strand_id
1 'polypeptide(L)'
;MNETRGYAVFFFPQALEVLGDAIRPYLLDGPVGPHLLCREIDTGGAFTEMTLEGRDADGRVVSLELMVPGSMVRMIVSAHGEGSFGFGSRLRGAAPAAPAGATPADAAASAPAAPDSPTTPTASRRDEPEG
;
A
#
# COMPACT_ATOMS: atom_id res chain seq x y z
N MET A 1 8.13 11.13 7.41
CA MET A 1 6.99 11.77 6.72
C MET A 1 7.22 11.62 5.22
N ASN A 2 6.92 10.44 4.67
CA ASN A 2 6.99 10.21 3.23
C ASN A 2 5.55 10.03 2.76
N GLU A 3 4.90 11.15 2.41
CA GLU A 3 3.71 11.09 1.58
C GLU A 3 4.15 10.47 0.26
N THR A 4 3.77 9.21 -0.01
CA THR A 4 4.00 8.63 -1.34
C THR A 4 3.03 9.31 -2.28
N ARG A 5 3.50 10.37 -2.94
CA ARG A 5 2.80 11.00 -4.06
C ARG A 5 3.12 10.20 -5.29
N GLY A 6 2.10 9.61 -5.89
CA GLY A 6 2.20 8.88 -7.14
C GLY A 6 1.07 9.30 -8.07
N TYR A 7 1.24 9.01 -9.35
CA TYR A 7 0.27 9.32 -10.37
C TYR A 7 -0.09 8.04 -11.12
N ALA A 8 -1.38 7.83 -11.39
CA ALA A 8 -1.85 6.82 -12.31
C ALA A 8 -2.19 7.49 -13.65
N VAL A 9 -1.52 7.09 -14.72
CA VAL A 9 -1.69 7.63 -16.07
C VAL A 9 -2.43 6.62 -16.93
N PHE A 10 -3.56 7.04 -17.48
CA PHE A 10 -4.40 6.26 -18.38
C PHE A 10 -4.23 6.78 -19.80
N PHE A 11 -4.07 5.86 -20.74
CA PHE A 11 -3.96 6.17 -22.16
C PHE A 11 -5.29 5.92 -22.88
N PHE A 12 -5.46 6.55 -24.05
CA PHE A 12 -6.51 6.13 -24.97
C PHE A 12 -6.19 4.73 -25.53
N PRO A 13 -7.19 3.90 -25.89
CA PRO A 13 -6.93 2.57 -26.46
C PRO A 13 -5.99 2.60 -27.67
N GLN A 14 -6.19 3.58 -28.56
CA GLN A 14 -5.34 3.80 -29.74
C GLN A 14 -3.88 4.11 -29.37
N ALA A 15 -3.65 4.78 -28.25
CA ALA A 15 -2.30 5.06 -27.77
C ALA A 15 -1.61 3.78 -27.28
N LEU A 16 -2.34 2.85 -26.65
CA LEU A 16 -1.79 1.56 -26.25
C LEU A 16 -1.40 0.70 -27.46
N GLU A 17 -2.17 0.78 -28.55
CA GLU A 17 -1.84 0.11 -29.81
C GLU A 17 -0.57 0.69 -30.44
N VAL A 18 -0.40 2.02 -30.43
CA VAL A 18 0.77 2.70 -31.01
C VAL A 18 2.03 2.57 -30.16
N LEU A 19 1.92 2.77 -28.84
CA LEU A 19 3.04 2.64 -27.91
C LEU A 19 3.46 1.16 -27.76
N GLY A 20 2.51 0.25 -27.97
CA GLY A 20 2.77 -1.16 -28.23
C GLY A 20 3.54 -1.86 -27.11
N ASP A 21 4.45 -2.75 -27.50
CA ASP A 21 5.26 -3.57 -26.59
C ASP A 21 6.19 -2.77 -25.68
N ALA A 22 6.53 -1.53 -26.04
CA ALA A 22 7.53 -0.75 -25.31
C ALA A 22 7.06 -0.38 -23.90
N ILE A 23 5.77 -0.06 -23.73
CA ILE A 23 5.21 0.34 -22.44
C ILE A 23 4.55 -0.81 -21.68
N ARG A 24 4.25 -1.94 -22.35
CA ARG A 24 3.55 -3.09 -21.76
C ARG A 24 4.18 -3.62 -20.47
N PRO A 25 5.51 -3.76 -20.34
CA PRO A 25 6.12 -4.25 -19.10
C PRO A 25 5.86 -3.37 -17.87
N TYR A 26 5.48 -2.11 -18.09
CA TYR A 26 5.29 -1.13 -17.03
C TYR A 26 3.80 -0.85 -16.75
N LEU A 27 2.90 -1.37 -17.59
CA LEU A 27 1.46 -1.24 -17.38
C LEU A 27 1.01 -2.11 -16.22
N LEU A 28 0.21 -1.50 -15.35
CA LEU A 28 -0.50 -2.17 -14.28
C LEU A 28 -1.96 -2.34 -14.68
N ASP A 29 -2.48 -3.54 -14.51
CA ASP A 29 -3.92 -3.79 -14.64
C ASP A 29 -4.62 -3.45 -13.33
N GLY A 30 -5.65 -2.61 -13.42
CA GLY A 30 -6.49 -2.23 -12.29
C GLY A 30 -7.98 -2.36 -12.61
N PRO A 31 -8.85 -2.21 -11.60
CA PRO A 31 -10.30 -2.28 -11.78
C PRO A 31 -10.87 -1.27 -12.80
N VAL A 32 -10.13 -0.18 -13.02
CA VAL A 32 -10.47 0.92 -13.93
C VAL A 32 -9.71 0.84 -15.27
N GLY A 33 -8.99 -0.26 -15.53
CA GLY A 33 -8.23 -0.51 -16.74
C GLY A 33 -6.72 -0.39 -16.59
N PRO A 34 -5.97 -0.60 -17.70
CA PRO A 34 -4.51 -0.52 -17.71
C PRO A 34 -4.03 0.92 -17.50
N HIS A 35 -3.03 1.08 -16.63
CA HIS A 35 -2.45 2.38 -16.31
C HIS A 35 -0.96 2.28 -16.01
N LEU A 36 -0.23 3.37 -16.21
CA LEU A 36 1.15 3.51 -15.71
C LEU A 36 1.14 4.16 -14.33
N LEU A 37 1.98 3.64 -13.43
CA LEU A 37 2.26 4.27 -12.15
C LEU A 37 3.55 5.09 -12.25
N CYS A 38 3.44 6.39 -12.00
CA CYS A 38 4.53 7.34 -12.12
C CYS A 38 4.76 8.03 -10.77
N ARG A 39 6.02 8.37 -10.47
CA ARG A 39 6.38 9.18 -9.28
C ARG A 39 6.18 10.67 -9.56
N GLU A 40 6.55 11.09 -10.75
CA GLU A 40 6.52 12.50 -11.18
C GLU A 40 5.94 12.59 -12.59
N ILE A 41 5.29 13.72 -12.87
CA ILE A 41 4.72 14.06 -14.17
C ILE A 41 4.97 15.54 -14.43
N ASP A 42 5.48 15.85 -15.62
CA ASP A 42 5.54 17.20 -16.18
C ASP A 42 4.72 17.25 -17.49
N THR A 43 3.82 18.23 -17.58
CA THR A 43 2.99 18.49 -18.77
C THR A 43 3.24 19.87 -19.38
N GLY A 44 4.33 20.56 -19.01
CA GLY A 44 4.67 21.89 -19.49
C GLY A 44 5.23 21.91 -20.92
N GLY A 45 5.69 20.77 -21.43
CA GLY A 45 6.31 20.63 -22.75
C GLY A 45 5.39 20.11 -23.86
N ALA A 46 5.99 19.79 -25.01
CA ALA A 46 5.30 19.13 -26.13
C ALA A 46 4.93 17.67 -25.83
N PHE A 47 5.63 17.06 -24.87
CA PHE A 47 5.39 15.72 -24.36
C PHE A 47 4.98 15.80 -22.89
N THR A 48 4.18 14.82 -22.48
CA THR A 48 3.99 14.48 -21.08
C THR A 48 5.18 13.64 -20.65
N GLU A 49 6.00 14.22 -19.79
CA GLU A 49 7.19 13.59 -19.23
C GLU A 49 6.79 12.89 -17.93
N MET A 50 7.17 11.63 -17.78
CA MET A 50 6.78 10.79 -16.65
C MET A 50 8.00 10.07 -16.10
N THR A 51 8.18 10.11 -14.79
CA THR A 51 9.24 9.35 -14.10
C THR A 51 8.63 8.10 -13.48
N LEU A 52 9.13 6.93 -13.87
CA LEU A 52 8.69 5.62 -13.39
C LEU A 52 9.81 4.93 -12.60
N GLU A 53 9.43 4.13 -11.61
CA GLU A 53 10.34 3.21 -10.94
C GLU A 53 10.13 1.80 -11.49
N GLY A 54 11.10 1.30 -12.24
CA GLY A 54 11.14 -0.06 -12.76
C GLY A 54 12.11 -0.93 -11.99
N ARG A 55 12.17 -2.21 -12.37
CA ARG A 55 13.23 -3.13 -11.94
C ARG A 55 13.97 -3.66 -13.17
N ASP A 56 15.29 -3.68 -13.11
CA ASP A 56 16.11 -4.32 -14.14
C ASP A 56 16.07 -5.86 -14.00
N ALA A 57 16.75 -6.56 -14.92
CA ALA A 57 16.83 -8.02 -14.92
C ALA A 57 17.52 -8.59 -13.66
N ASP A 58 18.33 -7.79 -12.97
CA ASP A 58 19.00 -8.15 -11.72
C ASP A 58 18.14 -7.82 -10.48
N GLY A 59 16.93 -7.29 -10.68
CA GLY A 59 16.01 -6.87 -9.62
C GLY A 59 16.39 -5.55 -8.94
N ARG A 60 17.34 -4.79 -9.48
CA ARG A 60 17.69 -3.46 -8.98
C ARG A 60 16.62 -2.47 -9.40
N VAL A 61 16.32 -1.52 -8.50
CA VAL A 61 15.41 -0.43 -8.81
C VAL A 61 16.10 0.52 -9.78
N VAL A 62 15.45 0.78 -10.91
CA VAL A 62 15.91 1.73 -11.94
C VAL A 62 14.85 2.79 -12.10
N SER A 63 15.27 4.05 -12.14
CA SER A 63 14.40 5.18 -12.51
C SER A 63 14.41 5.32 -14.03
N LEU A 64 13.23 5.31 -14.64
CA LEU A 64 13.06 5.49 -16.09
C LEU A 64 12.27 6.77 -16.35
N GLU A 65 12.62 7.45 -17.44
CA GLU A 65 11.91 8.62 -17.92
C GLU A 65 11.19 8.25 -19.23
N LEU A 66 9.89 8.49 -19.26
CA LEU A 66 9.03 8.19 -20.41
C LEU A 66 8.38 9.49 -20.91
N MET A 67 8.60 9.80 -22.17
CA MET A 67 8.01 10.97 -22.83
C MET A 67 6.93 10.50 -23.81
N VAL A 68 5.68 10.92 -23.61
CA VAL A 68 4.55 10.54 -24.47
C VAL A 68 3.82 11.78 -24.94
N PRO A 69 3.37 11.88 -26.20
CA PRO A 69 2.53 12.99 -26.64
C PRO A 69 1.30 13.14 -25.75
N GLY A 70 1.00 14.36 -25.30
CA GLY A 70 -0.16 14.59 -24.42
C GLY A 70 -1.49 14.15 -25.04
N SER A 71 -1.61 14.13 -26.37
CA SER A 71 -2.78 13.63 -27.10
C SER A 71 -3.06 12.14 -26.91
N MET A 72 -2.08 11.37 -26.46
CA MET A 72 -2.21 9.94 -26.18
C MET A 72 -2.70 9.66 -24.75
N VAL A 73 -2.57 10.63 -23.86
CA VAL A 73 -2.97 10.53 -22.45
C VAL A 73 -4.44 10.88 -22.32
N ARG A 74 -5.22 9.94 -21.78
CA ARG A 74 -6.65 10.10 -21.54
C ARG A 74 -6.92 10.81 -20.21
N MET A 75 -6.19 10.43 -19.16
CA MET A 75 -6.44 10.92 -17.81
C MET A 75 -5.21 10.68 -16.93
N ILE A 76 -4.93 11.64 -16.04
CA ILE A 76 -3.89 11.54 -15.01
C ILE A 76 -4.57 11.70 -13.66
N VAL A 77 -4.32 10.77 -12.74
CA VAL A 77 -4.90 10.76 -11.40
C VAL A 77 -3.76 10.86 -10.39
N SER A 78 -3.76 11.91 -9.57
CA SER A 78 -2.83 12.00 -8.44
C SER A 78 -3.35 11.19 -7.26
N ALA A 79 -2.45 10.46 -6.64
CA ALA A 79 -2.68 9.73 -5.42
C ALA A 79 -1.82 10.31 -4.30
N HIS A 80 -2.48 10.67 -3.20
CA HIS A 80 -1.83 11.11 -1.97
C HIS A 80 -2.23 10.11 -0.88
N GLY A 81 -1.27 9.32 -0.39
CA GLY A 81 -1.52 8.34 0.66
C GLY A 81 -0.29 8.13 1.54
N GLU A 82 -0.53 7.82 2.82
CA GLU A 82 0.49 7.44 3.82
C GLU A 82 0.83 5.93 3.74
N GLY A 83 0.70 5.33 2.55
CA GLY A 83 0.91 3.89 2.34
C GLY A 83 1.02 3.52 0.86
N SER A 84 1.80 2.46 0.57
CA SER A 84 2.13 1.99 -0.78
C SER A 84 0.88 1.81 -1.66
N PHE A 85 0.88 2.45 -2.82
CA PHE A 85 -0.18 2.32 -3.82
C PHE A 85 -0.15 0.91 -4.42
N GLY A 86 -1.24 0.16 -4.24
CA GLY A 86 -1.45 -1.16 -4.81
C GLY A 86 -2.92 -1.52 -4.61
N PHE A 87 -3.73 -1.44 -5.67
CA PHE A 87 -5.14 -1.82 -5.63
C PHE A 87 -5.31 -3.35 -5.70
N GLY A 88 -4.60 -4.07 -4.83
CA GLY A 88 -4.84 -5.46 -4.53
C GLY A 88 -5.57 -5.55 -3.19
N SER A 89 -6.70 -6.26 -3.14
CA SER A 89 -7.33 -6.64 -1.88
C SER A 89 -6.25 -7.23 -0.97
N ARG A 90 -6.02 -6.64 0.21
CA ARG A 90 -5.16 -7.25 1.21
C ARG A 90 -5.76 -8.59 1.60
N LEU A 91 -5.34 -9.68 0.96
CA LEU A 91 -5.39 -10.97 1.62
C LEU A 91 -4.43 -10.87 2.79
N ARG A 92 -5.03 -10.67 3.95
CA ARG A 92 -4.46 -10.86 5.27
C ARG A 92 -3.92 -12.29 5.35
N GLY A 93 -2.70 -12.50 4.87
CA GLY A 93 -1.92 -13.71 5.09
C GLY A 93 -1.39 -13.67 6.51
N ALA A 94 -1.94 -14.52 7.37
CA ALA A 94 -1.55 -14.68 8.75
C ALA A 94 -0.03 -14.85 8.91
N ALA A 95 0.51 -14.29 9.99
CA ALA A 95 1.84 -14.63 10.46
C ALA A 95 1.95 -16.15 10.61
N PRO A 96 3.04 -16.80 10.16
CA PRO A 96 3.28 -18.18 10.48
C PRO A 96 3.52 -18.28 12.00
N ALA A 97 2.59 -18.94 12.69
CA ALA A 97 2.79 -19.36 14.06
C ALA A 97 4.06 -20.23 14.12
N ALA A 98 5.00 -19.85 14.98
CA ALA A 98 6.17 -20.66 15.30
C ALA A 98 5.72 -22.04 15.82
N PRO A 99 6.41 -23.15 15.46
CA PRO A 99 6.11 -24.44 16.04
C PRO A 99 6.66 -24.47 17.47
N ALA A 100 5.78 -24.30 18.46
CA ALA A 100 6.07 -24.65 19.83
C ALA A 100 6.15 -26.19 19.92
N GLY A 101 7.36 -26.72 19.90
CA GLY A 101 7.64 -28.07 20.36
C GLY A 101 7.34 -28.14 21.86
N ALA A 102 6.27 -28.84 22.21
CA ALA A 102 6.01 -29.28 23.57
C ALA A 102 5.38 -30.67 23.53
N THR A 103 6.18 -31.64 23.95
CA THR A 103 5.88 -33.05 24.20
C THR A 103 4.65 -33.17 25.13
N PRO A 104 3.70 -34.10 24.88
CA PRO A 104 2.65 -34.38 25.85
C PRO A 104 3.19 -35.41 26.85
N ALA A 105 3.39 -35.00 28.10
CA ALA A 105 3.63 -35.94 29.18
C ALA A 105 3.12 -35.39 30.51
N ASP A 106 2.09 -36.09 30.97
CA ASP A 106 1.68 -36.33 32.35
C ASP A 106 0.56 -35.48 32.97
N ALA A 107 -0.32 -36.27 33.57
CA ALA A 107 -1.56 -35.94 34.20
C ALA A 107 -1.35 -35.54 35.66
N ALA A 108 -2.10 -34.55 36.14
CA ALA A 108 -2.55 -34.54 37.53
C ALA A 108 -3.74 -33.61 37.69
N ALA A 109 -4.77 -34.15 38.34
CA ALA A 109 -6.07 -33.57 38.57
C ALA A 109 -6.05 -32.35 39.50
N SER A 110 -6.97 -31.40 39.27
CA SER A 110 -8.15 -31.18 40.14
C SER A 110 -8.91 -29.92 39.70
N ALA A 111 -10.23 -30.05 39.64
CA ALA A 111 -11.21 -28.96 39.57
C ALA A 111 -12.20 -29.18 40.74
N PRO A 112 -13.16 -28.29 41.04
CA PRO A 112 -13.19 -26.83 40.92
C PRO A 112 -13.60 -26.15 42.26
N ALA A 113 -13.46 -24.83 42.38
CA ALA A 113 -14.35 -24.02 43.24
C ALA A 113 -14.33 -22.56 42.79
N ALA A 114 -15.51 -22.04 42.44
CA ALA A 114 -15.83 -20.63 42.32
C ALA A 114 -16.75 -20.24 43.51
N PRO A 115 -17.26 -19.02 43.63
CA PRO A 115 -16.70 -17.68 43.38
C PRO A 115 -16.74 -16.82 44.67
N ASP A 116 -16.14 -15.62 44.70
CA ASP A 116 -16.73 -14.50 45.43
C ASP A 116 -16.16 -13.15 44.93
N SER A 117 -17.07 -12.26 44.54
CA SER A 117 -16.84 -10.82 44.30
C SER A 117 -17.25 -10.05 45.57
N PRO A 118 -17.30 -8.70 45.55
CA PRO A 118 -16.28 -7.69 45.30
C PRO A 118 -16.06 -6.82 46.56
N THR A 119 -15.01 -5.99 46.61
CA THR A 119 -15.07 -4.80 47.48
C THR A 119 -14.25 -3.66 46.89
N THR A 120 -14.97 -2.66 46.37
CA THR A 120 -14.51 -1.28 46.21
C THR A 120 -14.65 -0.58 47.56
N PRO A 121 -13.69 0.24 47.99
CA PRO A 121 -14.01 1.66 48.25
C PRO A 121 -12.91 2.56 47.67
N THR A 122 -13.24 3.49 46.78
CA THR A 122 -13.70 4.86 47.02
C THR A 122 -12.62 5.84 47.53
N ALA A 123 -12.60 6.98 46.84
CA ALA A 123 -12.10 8.30 47.23
C ALA A 123 -10.58 8.50 47.40
N SER A 124 -10.01 9.34 46.54
CA SER A 124 -9.91 10.76 46.94
C SER A 124 -9.67 11.70 45.77
N ARG A 125 -10.55 12.69 45.77
CA ARG A 125 -10.66 13.89 44.96
C ARG A 125 -9.72 14.97 45.51
N ARG A 126 -9.11 15.76 44.63
CA ARG A 126 -8.60 17.15 44.78
C ARG A 126 -8.28 17.59 43.34
N ASP A 127 -8.99 18.48 42.63
CA ASP A 127 -9.63 19.75 43.00
C ASP A 127 -8.65 20.60 43.83
N GLU A 128 -7.78 21.40 43.21
CA GLU A 128 -7.94 22.77 42.66
C GLU A 128 -6.97 23.69 43.48
N PRO A 129 -6.72 25.00 43.19
CA PRO A 129 -7.18 25.88 42.11
C PRO A 129 -6.07 26.78 41.46
N GLU A 130 -6.55 27.64 40.55
CA GLU A 130 -6.00 28.87 39.96
C GLU A 130 -5.05 29.75 40.78
N GLY A 131 -4.19 30.47 40.03
CA GLY A 131 -3.52 31.71 40.38
C GLY A 131 -3.00 32.41 39.13
#